data_AF-A0A2A5DQC9-F1
#
_entry.id   AF-A0A2A5DQC9-F1
#
_cell.length_a   1.000
_cell.length_b   1.000
_cell.length_c   1.000
_cell.angle_alpha   90.00
_cell.angle_beta   90.00
_cell.angle_gamma   90.00
#
_symmetry.space_group_name_H-M   'P 1'
#
loop_
_entity.id
_entity.type
_entity.pdbx_description
1 polymer ?
#
loop_
_entity_poly.entity_id
_entity_poly.type
_entity_poly.pdbx_seq_one_letter_code
_entity_poly.pdbx_strand_id
1 'polypeptide(L)'
;MIKVNHDLVKKYIKNGARHAAYDDAVDVMDHLSFHIDGFKYHTPNEKFDPMKHLRLMHLEHTRSNPYFNKLIDDRRPSESDTIQKYRRVIYASITKEPCFKVINSINKIVRSEDWKIDYSKSITPNKIKDGEQLEDYAEKNYPTFGSLTNWLFVFGIKKILGDPNGYMVIIPFEQVEDNEFKRPFVHYVPAINMLFYKPDEIAIYRSNETGEFISKEKVVRVPIFKIITKHGIWNVQQIDDENNFELIQIEVLELKELPVLLNGGVIKSLIDNIPLYDSFLTPMLPRMDEAAREYSDLQAEVVQHIHSTLWAFQGLDCQTCKGTGLKVVKGGKPVACGDCKGSGAMPVSPFKQMTLRQQGVDKQPLPTPPAGYITKDTEIVKIQDERIDNHIFRALASLNMEFLADTPLNQSGKAKEVDKEELNNFVFGVAFHIVNNILKKIYKLVVEYRYGSDSFEVPESEREKMLPTIQVPEHFDLLTENSLIEQLSKAKEANIDPTIINEMQTDLINKKFRDMPEVRDRLRISNEMNPFNTATIEEVADMEMSGLITKEDAVTSLYADYFVTKAIQKDDKFLEMDFNKQLETIRKMTEEKITQLDVLPKEPEVTPPTE
;
A
#
# COMPACT_ATOMS: atom_id res chain seq x y z
N MET A 1 -5.10 34.30 18.47
CA MET A 1 -3.87 34.46 17.67
C MET A 1 -2.66 34.20 18.55
N ILE A 2 -1.96 33.10 18.28
CA ILE A 2 -0.69 32.78 18.94
C ILE A 2 0.41 33.57 18.21
N LYS A 3 1.12 34.46 18.92
CA LYS A 3 2.28 35.16 18.35
C LYS A 3 3.50 34.24 18.41
N VAL A 4 4.19 34.04 17.28
CA VAL A 4 5.45 33.31 17.25
C VAL A 4 6.50 34.13 17.99
N ASN A 5 7.00 33.61 19.12
CA ASN A 5 7.96 34.29 19.98
C ASN A 5 8.97 33.31 20.60
N HIS A 6 10.01 33.84 21.24
CA HIS A 6 11.01 33.03 21.93
C HIS A 6 10.44 32.16 23.08
N ASP A 7 9.29 32.52 23.65
CA ASP A 7 8.65 31.72 24.70
C ASP A 7 8.10 30.38 24.16
N LEU A 8 7.55 30.37 22.94
CA LEU A 8 7.10 29.14 22.28
C LEU A 8 8.28 28.22 21.97
N VAL A 9 9.39 28.79 21.48
CA VAL A 9 10.65 28.06 21.27
C VAL A 9 11.14 27.47 22.59
N LYS A 10 11.14 28.26 23.66
CA LYS A 10 11.53 27.78 24.99
C LYS A 10 10.61 26.66 25.49
N LYS A 11 9.30 26.77 25.30
CA LYS A 11 8.31 25.79 25.77
C LYS A 11 8.39 24.45 25.02
N TYR A 12 8.32 24.46 23.69
CA TYR A 12 8.16 23.23 22.90
C TYR A 12 9.48 22.65 22.39
N ILE A 13 10.48 23.50 22.14
CA ILE A 13 11.78 23.08 21.60
C ILE A 13 12.79 22.88 22.73
N LYS A 14 12.99 23.88 23.61
CA LYS A 14 13.99 23.80 24.70
C LYS A 14 13.54 22.90 25.87
N ASN A 15 12.31 23.07 26.34
CA ASN A 15 11.76 22.27 27.44
C ASN A 15 11.12 20.97 26.98
N GLY A 16 11.01 20.74 25.67
CA GLY A 16 10.48 19.51 25.10
C GLY A 16 9.00 19.25 25.36
N ALA A 17 8.20 20.29 25.63
CA ALA A 17 6.75 20.10 25.76
C ALA A 17 6.17 19.49 24.48
N ARG A 18 5.13 18.67 24.64
CA ARG A 18 4.39 18.01 23.56
C ARG A 18 2.91 18.35 23.66
N HIS A 19 2.17 18.17 22.58
CA HIS A 19 0.71 18.27 22.62
C HIS A 19 0.11 17.07 23.36
N ALA A 20 -1.10 17.22 23.89
CA ALA A 20 -1.73 16.22 24.75
C ALA A 20 -1.93 14.86 24.08
N ALA A 21 -2.18 14.84 22.76
CA ALA A 21 -2.36 13.62 21.97
C ALA A 21 -1.05 13.01 21.44
N TYR A 22 0.13 13.54 21.80
CA TYR A 22 1.41 13.15 21.17
C TYR A 22 1.76 11.69 21.43
N ASP A 23 1.70 11.25 22.69
CA ASP A 23 2.11 9.90 23.07
C ASP A 23 1.21 8.84 22.40
N ASP A 24 -0.11 9.07 22.37
CA ASP A 24 -1.07 8.19 21.71
C ASP A 24 -0.88 8.18 20.18
N ALA A 25 -0.60 9.34 19.56
CA ALA A 25 -0.34 9.43 18.13
C ALA A 25 0.94 8.67 17.74
N VAL A 26 2.00 8.79 18.54
CA VAL A 26 3.26 8.07 18.35
C VAL A 26 3.09 6.57 18.57
N ASP A 27 2.29 6.15 19.56
CA ASP A 27 2.00 4.73 19.79
C ASP A 27 1.28 4.09 18.60
N VAL A 28 0.28 4.77 18.03
CA VAL A 28 -0.43 4.31 16.81
C VAL A 28 0.54 4.18 15.63
N MET A 29 1.40 5.18 15.41
CA MET A 29 2.42 5.16 14.35
C MET A 29 3.44 4.03 14.56
N ASP A 30 3.95 3.85 15.79
CA ASP A 30 4.92 2.81 16.12
C ASP A 30 4.29 1.40 15.94
N HIS A 31 3.01 1.22 16.29
CA HIS A 31 2.30 -0.06 16.09
C HIS A 31 2.14 -0.39 14.60
N LEU A 32 1.63 0.56 13.81
CA LEU A 32 1.38 0.38 12.38
C LEU A 32 2.70 0.18 11.61
N SER A 33 3.72 1.00 11.86
CA SER A 33 5.02 0.90 11.19
C SER A 33 5.71 -0.45 11.44
N PHE A 34 5.55 -1.04 12.63
CA PHE A 34 6.09 -2.38 12.93
C PHE A 34 5.58 -3.42 11.94
N HIS A 35 4.29 -3.39 11.59
CA HIS A 35 3.69 -4.34 10.66
C HIS A 35 3.85 -3.94 9.19
N ILE A 36 3.70 -2.66 8.85
CA ILE A 36 3.68 -2.18 7.45
C ILE A 36 5.08 -2.05 6.87
N ASP A 37 5.99 -1.39 7.58
CA ASP A 37 7.38 -1.23 7.11
C ASP A 37 8.22 -2.47 7.42
N GLY A 38 7.82 -3.19 8.47
CA GLY A 38 8.57 -4.29 9.06
C GLY A 38 9.70 -3.77 9.93
N PHE A 39 10.09 -4.58 10.90
CA PHE A 39 11.24 -4.31 11.75
C PHE A 39 12.30 -5.40 11.60
N LYS A 40 13.55 -4.98 11.43
CA LYS A 40 14.72 -5.88 11.43
C LYS A 40 15.68 -5.43 12.52
N TYR A 41 16.03 -6.37 13.40
CA TYR A 41 17.00 -6.10 14.45
C TYR A 41 18.41 -5.90 13.85
N HIS A 42 19.00 -4.73 14.09
CA HIS A 42 20.39 -4.45 13.74
C HIS A 42 21.32 -5.04 14.81
N THR A 43 22.20 -5.96 14.41
CA THR A 43 23.21 -6.52 15.33
C THR A 43 24.22 -5.44 15.75
N PRO A 44 24.62 -5.37 17.04
CA PRO A 44 25.59 -4.38 17.55
C PRO A 44 26.97 -4.38 16.87
N ASN A 45 27.30 -5.39 16.05
CA ASN A 45 28.57 -5.52 15.35
C ASN A 45 28.62 -4.80 14.00
N GLU A 46 27.51 -4.23 13.50
CA GLU A 46 27.64 -3.13 12.54
C GLU A 46 28.29 -1.97 13.30
N LYS A 47 29.54 -1.61 12.97
CA LYS A 47 30.24 -0.47 13.58
C LYS A 47 29.25 0.70 13.66
N PHE A 48 28.96 1.16 14.87
CA PHE A 48 28.18 2.36 15.11
C PHE A 48 28.86 3.48 14.33
N ASP A 49 28.32 3.80 13.16
CA ASP A 49 28.76 4.91 12.35
C ASP A 49 27.85 6.08 12.74
N PRO A 50 28.37 7.06 13.51
CA PRO A 50 27.59 8.21 13.95
C PRO A 50 27.01 8.96 12.75
N MET A 51 27.69 8.98 11.60
CA MET A 51 27.24 9.62 10.38
C MET A 51 26.09 8.85 9.70
N LYS A 52 26.17 7.51 9.68
CA LYS A 52 25.08 6.66 9.17
C LYS A 52 23.86 6.78 10.09
N HIS A 53 24.05 6.78 11.41
CA HIS A 53 22.98 6.88 12.39
C HIS A 53 22.32 8.26 12.43
N LEU A 54 23.07 9.37 12.30
CA LEU A 54 22.48 10.72 12.22
C LEU A 54 21.73 10.95 10.89
N ARG A 55 22.24 10.43 9.76
CA ARG A 55 21.52 10.45 8.46
C ARG A 55 20.27 9.56 8.50
N LEU A 56 20.35 8.42 9.17
CA LEU A 56 19.23 7.49 9.37
C LEU A 56 18.32 7.87 10.55
N MET A 57 18.63 8.88 11.37
CA MET A 57 17.70 9.42 12.39
C MET A 57 16.44 10.04 11.77
N HIS A 58 16.47 10.29 10.47
CA HIS A 58 15.39 10.82 9.65
C HIS A 58 14.55 9.70 9.00
N LEU A 59 15.05 8.47 9.06
CA LEU A 59 14.38 7.25 8.63
C LEU A 59 13.93 6.51 9.88
N GLU A 60 12.71 5.99 9.87
CA GLU A 60 12.00 5.31 10.98
C GLU A 60 12.76 4.09 11.58
N HIS A 61 13.99 3.79 11.12
CA HIS A 61 14.75 2.57 11.35
C HIS A 61 15.88 2.66 12.41
N THR A 62 16.10 3.79 13.07
CA THR A 62 17.17 3.91 14.10
C THR A 62 16.68 3.80 15.54
N ARG A 63 15.40 4.05 15.80
CA ARG A 63 14.75 3.81 17.10
C ARG A 63 14.33 2.35 17.17
N SER A 64 14.62 1.68 18.29
CA SER A 64 14.01 0.38 18.58
C SER A 64 12.50 0.60 18.73
N ASN A 65 11.73 0.09 17.79
CA ASN A 65 10.28 0.19 17.82
C ASN A 65 9.76 -0.49 19.11
N PRO A 66 8.93 0.18 19.93
CA PRO A 66 8.44 -0.36 21.20
C PRO A 66 7.67 -1.67 21.03
N TYR A 67 6.98 -1.87 19.91
CA TYR A 67 6.24 -3.09 19.60
C TYR A 67 7.17 -4.27 19.30
N PHE A 68 8.38 -4.02 18.76
CA PHE A 68 9.38 -5.09 18.69
C PHE A 68 9.75 -5.59 20.09
N ASN A 69 9.91 -4.69 21.05
CA ASN A 69 10.24 -5.08 22.42
C ASN A 69 9.08 -5.84 23.08
N LYS A 70 7.86 -5.32 22.94
CA LYS A 70 6.64 -5.90 23.52
C LYS A 70 6.21 -7.24 22.91
N LEU A 71 6.45 -7.46 21.62
CA LEU A 71 5.99 -8.65 20.91
C LEU A 71 7.07 -9.73 20.82
N ILE A 72 8.30 -9.31 20.49
CA ILE A 72 9.40 -10.23 20.15
C ILE A 72 10.41 -10.33 21.29
N ASP A 73 10.70 -9.22 21.98
CA ASP A 73 11.75 -9.21 22.99
C ASP A 73 11.29 -9.74 24.36
N ASP A 74 10.00 -9.67 24.67
CA ASP A 74 9.49 -10.17 25.95
C ASP A 74 9.88 -11.64 26.19
N ARG A 75 10.55 -11.86 27.32
CA ARG A 75 11.11 -13.17 27.70
C ARG A 75 9.98 -14.16 27.96
N ARG A 76 10.02 -15.31 27.28
CA ARG A 76 9.04 -16.38 27.48
C ARG A 76 9.31 -17.13 28.80
N PRO A 77 8.29 -17.74 29.42
CA PRO A 77 8.49 -18.56 30.61
C PRO A 77 9.54 -19.65 30.37
N SER A 78 10.57 -19.72 31.22
CA SER A 78 11.69 -20.67 31.15
C SER A 78 12.72 -20.47 30.01
N GLU A 79 12.62 -19.38 29.25
CA GLU A 79 13.60 -19.06 28.21
C GLU A 79 14.94 -18.57 28.80
N SER A 80 16.08 -18.96 28.23
CA SER A 80 17.39 -18.42 28.63
C SER A 80 17.75 -17.16 27.85
N ASP A 81 18.56 -16.27 28.44
CA ASP A 81 18.99 -15.01 27.79
C ASP A 81 19.70 -15.23 26.43
N THR A 82 20.33 -16.39 26.24
CA THR A 82 20.97 -16.75 24.96
C THR A 82 19.94 -17.03 23.87
N ILE A 83 18.83 -17.68 24.23
CA ILE A 83 17.75 -18.02 23.29
C ILE A 83 16.97 -16.75 22.94
N GLN A 84 16.70 -15.90 23.93
CA GLN A 84 16.05 -14.60 23.71
C GLN A 84 16.84 -13.75 22.69
N LYS A 85 18.16 -13.62 22.88
CA LYS A 85 19.04 -12.90 21.95
C LYS A 85 19.05 -13.54 20.55
N TYR A 86 19.03 -14.87 20.47
CA TYR A 86 18.96 -15.57 19.20
C TYR A 86 17.64 -15.28 18.47
N ARG A 87 16.50 -15.32 19.17
CA ARG A 87 15.18 -15.02 18.64
C ARG A 87 15.09 -13.59 18.07
N ARG A 88 15.65 -12.60 18.77
CA ARG A 88 15.76 -11.21 18.27
C ARG A 88 16.48 -11.13 16.93
N VAL A 89 17.55 -11.90 16.74
CA VAL A 89 18.42 -11.83 15.56
C VAL A 89 17.79 -12.52 14.35
N ILE A 90 17.07 -13.62 14.56
CA ILE A 90 16.46 -14.41 13.47
C ILE A 90 15.11 -13.85 13.00
N TYR A 91 14.45 -13.03 13.83
CA TYR A 91 13.11 -12.53 13.53
C TYR A 91 13.06 -11.76 12.20
N ALA A 92 12.07 -12.12 11.38
CA ALA A 92 11.70 -11.40 10.17
C ALA A 92 10.20 -11.10 10.21
N SER A 93 9.82 -9.91 9.76
CA SER A 93 8.42 -9.43 9.85
C SER A 93 7.52 -10.12 8.82
N ILE A 94 6.88 -11.22 9.22
CA ILE A 94 5.91 -11.96 8.37
C ILE A 94 4.67 -11.13 8.05
N THR A 95 4.29 -10.21 8.93
CA THR A 95 3.10 -9.35 8.79
C THR A 95 3.24 -8.26 7.72
N LYS A 96 4.44 -8.05 7.16
CA LYS A 96 4.68 -7.07 6.11
C LYS A 96 3.99 -7.43 4.80
N GLU A 97 3.99 -8.71 4.46
CA GLU A 97 3.38 -9.21 3.22
C GLU A 97 1.86 -8.94 3.17
N PRO A 98 1.04 -9.33 4.17
CA PRO A 98 -0.39 -9.04 4.13
C PRO A 98 -0.70 -7.54 4.10
N CYS A 99 0.04 -6.72 4.85
CA CYS A 99 -0.10 -5.25 4.78
C CYS A 99 0.20 -4.72 3.36
N PHE A 100 1.25 -5.22 2.72
CA PHE A 100 1.61 -4.82 1.36
C PHE A 100 0.56 -5.26 0.32
N LYS A 101 -0.01 -6.46 0.47
CA LYS A 101 -1.14 -6.94 -0.36
C LYS A 101 -2.35 -6.01 -0.26
N VAL A 102 -2.69 -5.54 0.95
CA VAL A 102 -3.77 -4.55 1.17
C VAL A 102 -3.45 -3.21 0.51
N ILE A 103 -2.26 -2.64 0.74
CA ILE A 103 -1.84 -1.35 0.16
C ILE A 103 -1.85 -1.42 -1.37
N ASN A 104 -1.36 -2.50 -1.96
CA ASN A 104 -1.41 -2.68 -3.42
C ASN A 104 -2.82 -2.80 -3.96
N SER A 105 -3.75 -3.38 -3.19
CA SER A 105 -5.15 -3.46 -3.58
C SER A 105 -5.80 -2.07 -3.55
N ILE A 106 -5.49 -1.25 -2.55
CA ILE A 106 -5.91 0.17 -2.47
C ILE A 106 -5.30 0.98 -3.62
N ASN A 107 -4.04 0.74 -4.01
CA ASN A 107 -3.42 1.43 -5.14
C ASN A 107 -4.12 1.16 -6.49
N LYS A 108 -4.95 0.12 -6.60
CA LYS A 108 -5.76 -0.13 -7.81
C LYS A 108 -6.90 0.88 -7.98
N ILE A 109 -7.19 1.73 -6.99
CA ILE A 109 -8.16 2.84 -7.08
C ILE A 109 -7.93 3.67 -8.35
N VAL A 110 -6.67 3.98 -8.71
CA VAL A 110 -6.31 4.76 -9.92
C VAL A 110 -6.79 4.11 -11.22
N ARG A 111 -6.91 2.77 -11.22
CA ARG A 111 -7.27 2.02 -12.42
C ARG A 111 -8.77 2.03 -12.67
N SER A 112 -9.59 2.40 -11.68
CA SER A 112 -11.04 2.51 -11.82
C SER A 112 -11.39 3.51 -12.93
N GLU A 113 -12.47 3.23 -13.66
CA GLU A 113 -12.99 4.08 -14.73
C GLU A 113 -13.54 5.40 -14.18
N ASP A 114 -14.06 5.37 -12.95
CA ASP A 114 -14.57 6.53 -12.24
C ASP A 114 -13.44 7.45 -11.73
N TRP A 115 -12.18 6.98 -11.72
CA TRP A 115 -11.06 7.81 -11.33
C TRP A 115 -10.70 8.78 -12.46
N LYS A 116 -11.19 10.02 -12.34
CA LYS A 116 -10.83 11.11 -13.23
C LYS A 116 -10.66 12.43 -12.47
N ILE A 117 -9.58 13.12 -12.79
CA ILE A 117 -9.37 14.53 -12.44
C ILE A 117 -9.81 15.34 -13.65
N ASP A 118 -10.97 15.99 -13.55
CA ASP A 118 -11.56 16.73 -14.66
C ASP A 118 -11.22 18.23 -14.56
N TYR A 119 -10.36 18.68 -15.48
CA TYR A 119 -9.98 20.08 -15.68
C TYR A 119 -10.87 20.80 -16.69
N SER A 120 -11.84 20.13 -17.35
CA SER A 120 -12.67 20.74 -18.41
C SER A 120 -13.52 21.92 -17.93
N LYS A 121 -13.86 21.94 -16.64
CA LYS A 121 -14.62 23.02 -15.99
C LYS A 121 -13.72 24.10 -15.38
N SER A 122 -12.39 23.89 -15.41
CA SER A 122 -11.44 24.85 -14.84
C SER A 122 -11.27 26.04 -15.78
N ILE A 123 -11.37 27.25 -15.23
CA ILE A 123 -11.14 28.48 -15.99
C ILE A 123 -9.69 28.88 -15.78
N THR A 124 -8.91 28.90 -16.86
CA THR A 124 -7.56 29.45 -16.88
C THR A 124 -7.62 30.96 -17.22
N PRO A 125 -7.29 31.87 -16.31
CA PRO A 125 -7.25 33.30 -16.61
C PRO A 125 -6.13 33.60 -17.61
N ASN A 126 -6.38 34.55 -18.51
CA ASN A 126 -5.43 35.02 -19.53
C ASN A 126 -4.10 35.59 -18.98
N LYS A 127 -3.98 35.75 -17.66
CA LYS A 127 -2.76 36.21 -16.98
C LYS A 127 -1.71 35.10 -16.78
N ILE A 128 -2.10 33.83 -16.87
CA ILE A 128 -1.20 32.69 -16.67
C ILE A 128 -0.61 32.29 -18.03
N LYS A 129 0.71 32.11 -18.10
CA LYS A 129 1.40 31.65 -19.32
C LYS A 129 1.07 30.18 -19.59
N ASP A 130 0.95 29.81 -20.86
CA ASP A 130 0.82 28.41 -21.28
C ASP A 130 2.03 27.60 -20.80
N GLY A 131 1.79 26.46 -20.15
CA GLY A 131 2.81 25.66 -19.45
C GLY A 131 2.90 25.87 -17.93
N GLU A 132 2.28 26.93 -17.41
CA GLU A 132 2.22 27.24 -15.96
C GLU A 132 0.81 27.09 -15.38
N GLN A 133 -0.09 26.47 -16.15
CA GLN A 133 -1.45 26.14 -15.71
C GLN A 133 -1.41 25.12 -14.56
N LEU A 134 -2.51 25.07 -13.78
CA LEU A 134 -2.60 24.15 -12.64
C LEU A 134 -2.46 22.69 -13.07
N GLU A 135 -3.03 22.32 -14.22
CA GLU A 135 -2.91 20.99 -14.81
C GLU A 135 -1.46 20.67 -15.18
N ASP A 136 -0.77 21.57 -15.87
CA ASP A 136 0.64 21.36 -16.26
C ASP A 136 1.56 21.18 -15.05
N TYR A 137 1.32 21.94 -13.98
CA TYR A 137 2.10 21.81 -12.75
C TYR A 137 1.77 20.53 -11.97
N ALA A 138 0.49 20.24 -11.77
CA ALA A 138 0.06 19.11 -10.95
C ALA A 138 0.26 17.76 -11.65
N GLU A 139 0.10 17.68 -12.98
CA GLU A 139 0.14 16.40 -13.70
C GLU A 139 1.43 16.15 -14.50
N LYS A 140 2.21 17.19 -14.84
CA LYS A 140 3.41 17.04 -15.68
C LYS A 140 4.71 17.49 -15.01
N ASN A 141 4.66 18.60 -14.27
CA ASN A 141 5.84 19.29 -13.75
C ASN A 141 5.94 19.25 -12.21
N TYR A 142 5.32 18.25 -11.57
CA TYR A 142 5.33 18.15 -10.11
C TYR A 142 6.73 17.73 -9.61
N PRO A 143 7.31 18.42 -8.59
CA PRO A 143 8.67 18.14 -8.14
C PRO A 143 8.88 16.68 -7.71
N THR A 144 10.03 16.10 -8.09
CA THR A 144 10.48 14.73 -7.76
C THR A 144 9.64 13.58 -8.36
N PHE A 145 8.31 13.72 -8.46
CA PHE A 145 7.38 12.64 -8.83
C PHE A 145 6.74 12.80 -10.21
N GLY A 146 6.93 13.93 -10.89
CA GLY A 146 6.34 14.23 -12.20
C GLY A 146 4.87 14.65 -12.10
N SER A 147 4.05 13.91 -11.34
CA SER A 147 2.67 14.28 -11.03
C SER A 147 2.33 14.16 -9.55
N LEU A 148 1.37 14.96 -9.09
CA LEU A 148 0.79 14.92 -7.76
C LEU A 148 0.04 13.61 -7.54
N THR A 149 -0.65 13.11 -8.57
CA THR A 149 -1.26 11.79 -8.57
C THR A 149 -0.21 10.70 -8.31
N ASN A 150 0.93 10.73 -9.00
CA ASN A 150 2.00 9.75 -8.79
C ASN A 150 2.59 9.84 -7.37
N TRP A 151 2.81 11.04 -6.85
CA TRP A 151 3.24 11.25 -5.46
C TRP A 151 2.26 10.60 -4.47
N LEU A 152 0.96 10.81 -4.66
CA LEU A 152 -0.09 10.30 -3.78
C LEU A 152 -0.11 8.77 -3.73
N PHE A 153 -0.08 8.11 -4.89
CA PHE A 153 -0.21 6.65 -4.96
C PHE A 153 1.10 5.91 -4.68
N VAL A 154 2.26 6.50 -4.98
CA VAL A 154 3.57 5.87 -4.70
C VAL A 154 3.99 6.07 -3.24
N PHE A 155 3.74 7.24 -2.67
CA PHE A 155 4.26 7.61 -1.35
C PHE A 155 3.15 7.99 -0.36
N GLY A 156 2.20 8.83 -0.77
CA GLY A 156 1.15 9.38 0.09
C GLY A 156 0.30 8.33 0.79
N ILE A 157 -0.30 7.39 0.05
CA ILE A 157 -1.21 6.35 0.59
C ILE A 157 -0.53 5.51 1.66
N LYS A 158 0.71 5.08 1.41
CA LYS A 158 1.46 4.30 2.39
C LYS A 158 1.64 5.09 3.69
N LYS A 159 1.93 6.38 3.62
CA LYS A 159 2.12 7.24 4.80
C LYS A 159 0.80 7.58 5.50
N ILE A 160 -0.30 7.75 4.76
CA ILE A 160 -1.63 7.94 5.36
C ILE A 160 -2.05 6.69 6.16
N LEU A 161 -1.85 5.50 5.57
CA LEU A 161 -2.24 4.24 6.21
C LEU A 161 -1.29 3.82 7.35
N GLY A 162 -0.01 4.19 7.26
CA GLY A 162 1.00 3.85 8.28
C GLY A 162 1.13 4.85 9.42
N ASP A 163 0.80 6.12 9.17
CA ASP A 163 0.82 7.19 10.18
C ASP A 163 -0.38 8.13 9.96
N PRO A 164 -1.58 7.76 10.45
CA PRO A 164 -2.78 8.57 10.29
C PRO A 164 -2.71 9.92 11.03
N ASN A 165 -1.78 10.06 11.97
CA ASN A 165 -1.61 11.29 12.76
C ASN A 165 -0.45 12.17 12.28
N GLY A 166 0.30 11.76 11.26
CA GLY A 166 1.36 12.57 10.66
C GLY A 166 0.84 13.82 9.94
N TYR A 167 1.74 14.77 9.66
CA TYR A 167 1.41 15.96 8.86
C TYR A 167 1.82 15.82 7.40
N MET A 168 0.96 16.33 6.52
CA MET A 168 1.32 16.78 5.17
C MET A 168 1.46 18.30 5.21
N VAL A 169 2.70 18.77 5.03
CA VAL A 169 3.04 20.17 5.03
C VAL A 169 3.29 20.62 3.60
N ILE A 170 2.52 21.59 3.11
CA ILE A 170 2.66 22.13 1.75
C ILE A 170 3.52 23.38 1.84
N ILE A 171 4.74 23.32 1.33
CA ILE A 171 5.65 24.49 1.28
C ILE A 171 6.38 24.51 -0.07
N PRO A 172 6.84 25.68 -0.55
CA PRO A 172 7.65 25.76 -1.76
C PRO A 172 8.91 24.89 -1.66
N PHE A 173 9.16 24.07 -2.67
CA PHE A 173 10.35 23.21 -2.75
C PHE A 173 11.65 24.02 -2.80
N GLU A 174 11.62 25.14 -3.54
CA GLU A 174 12.70 26.10 -3.69
C GLU A 174 12.16 27.51 -3.50
N GLN A 175 12.99 28.40 -2.95
CA GLN A 175 12.71 29.83 -2.98
C GLN A 175 12.97 30.34 -4.39
N VAL A 176 11.93 30.89 -5.01
CA VAL A 176 11.98 31.42 -6.38
C VAL A 176 11.89 32.95 -6.33
N GLU A 177 12.49 33.63 -7.31
CA GLU A 177 12.40 35.09 -7.43
C GLU A 177 10.95 35.56 -7.64
N ASP A 178 10.64 36.80 -7.25
CA ASP A 178 9.27 37.35 -7.22
C ASP A 178 8.50 37.30 -8.55
N ASN A 179 9.20 37.11 -9.68
CA ASN A 179 8.66 37.05 -11.04
C ASN A 179 8.31 35.63 -11.53
N GLU A 180 8.62 34.58 -10.76
CA GLU A 180 8.35 33.19 -11.13
C GLU A 180 7.30 32.54 -10.21
N PHE A 181 6.56 31.57 -10.72
CA PHE A 181 5.58 30.85 -9.92
C PHE A 181 6.27 29.95 -8.90
N LYS A 182 5.88 30.09 -7.63
CA LYS A 182 6.32 29.19 -6.56
C LYS A 182 5.99 27.73 -6.92
N ARG A 183 6.82 26.80 -6.45
CA ARG A 183 6.65 25.36 -6.67
C ARG A 183 6.29 24.64 -5.36
N PRO A 184 5.01 24.70 -4.91
CA PRO A 184 4.58 24.07 -3.67
C PRO A 184 4.66 22.54 -3.74
N PHE A 185 5.40 21.95 -2.82
CA PHE A 185 5.58 20.51 -2.71
C PHE A 185 5.03 20.00 -1.37
N VAL A 186 4.50 18.77 -1.37
CA VAL A 186 3.94 18.14 -0.17
C VAL A 186 5.04 17.38 0.57
N HIS A 187 5.42 17.90 1.73
CA HIS A 187 6.36 17.27 2.65
C HIS A 187 5.62 16.47 3.71
N TYR A 188 5.94 15.19 3.83
CA TYR A 188 5.45 14.34 4.92
C TYR A 188 6.31 14.51 6.17
N VAL A 189 5.66 14.73 7.31
CA VAL A 189 6.28 14.82 8.63
C VAL A 189 5.64 13.76 9.54
N PRO A 190 6.40 12.77 10.03
CA PRO A 190 5.86 11.74 10.91
C PRO A 190 5.41 12.28 12.27
N ALA A 191 4.45 11.61 12.91
CA ALA A 191 3.87 11.97 14.20
C ALA A 191 4.94 12.18 15.30
N ILE A 192 6.00 11.37 15.32
CA ILE A 192 7.10 11.51 16.28
C ILE A 192 7.82 12.86 16.22
N ASN A 193 7.85 13.49 15.04
CA ASN A 193 8.50 14.78 14.83
C ASN A 193 7.57 15.96 15.10
N MET A 194 6.32 15.72 15.46
CA MET A 194 5.31 16.75 15.70
C MET A 194 5.38 17.19 17.17
N LEU A 195 5.75 18.44 17.42
CA LEU A 195 5.88 18.94 18.80
C LEU A 195 4.56 19.52 19.30
N PHE A 196 3.90 20.31 18.46
CA PHE A 196 2.66 20.98 18.81
C PHE A 196 1.81 21.27 17.59
N TYR A 197 0.50 21.15 17.74
CA TYR A 197 -0.46 21.56 16.73
C TYR A 197 -1.72 22.07 17.37
N LYS A 198 -2.20 23.16 16.79
CA LYS A 198 -3.51 23.69 17.06
C LYS A 198 -4.20 23.91 15.71
N PRO A 199 -5.34 23.23 15.47
CA PRO A 199 -6.07 23.34 14.21
C PRO A 199 -6.24 24.80 13.79
N ASP A 200 -5.98 25.08 12.51
CA ASP A 200 -6.11 26.39 11.87
C ASP A 200 -5.32 27.57 12.49
N GLU A 201 -4.39 27.31 13.41
CA GLU A 201 -3.58 28.36 14.04
C GLU A 201 -2.08 28.16 13.86
N ILE A 202 -1.52 27.04 14.30
CA ILE A 202 -0.07 26.82 14.35
C ILE A 202 0.29 25.34 14.31
N ALA A 203 1.38 25.03 13.61
CA ALA A 203 2.05 23.73 13.66
C ALA A 203 3.53 23.92 13.97
N ILE A 204 4.07 23.10 14.86
CA ILE A 204 5.49 23.05 15.22
C ILE A 204 5.98 21.63 15.04
N TYR A 205 7.00 21.46 14.20
CA TYR A 205 7.58 20.14 13.96
C TYR A 205 9.09 20.22 13.73
N ARG A 206 9.75 19.07 13.85
CA ARG A 206 11.15 18.88 13.51
C ARG A 206 11.27 18.56 12.02
N SER A 207 12.00 19.40 11.28
CA SER A 207 12.28 19.21 9.85
C SER A 207 13.26 18.07 9.62
N ASN A 208 13.28 17.57 8.38
CA ASN A 208 14.32 16.67 7.89
C ASN A 208 15.62 17.41 7.52
N GLU A 209 15.62 18.74 7.58
CA GLU A 209 16.80 19.57 7.34
C GLU A 209 17.67 19.64 8.60
N THR A 210 18.99 19.58 8.41
CA THR A 210 19.98 19.79 9.47
C THR A 210 20.72 21.08 9.24
N GLY A 211 20.77 21.94 10.25
CA GLY A 211 21.68 23.07 10.32
C GLY A 211 23.06 22.65 10.80
N GLU A 212 24.05 23.52 10.64
CA GLU A 212 25.41 23.32 11.14
C GLU A 212 25.82 24.52 11.99
N PHE A 213 26.48 24.28 13.13
CA PHE A 213 27.16 25.32 13.89
C PHE A 213 28.57 24.84 14.28
N ILE A 214 29.50 25.77 14.47
CA ILE A 214 30.90 25.44 14.79
C ILE A 214 31.07 25.53 16.31
N SER A 215 31.27 24.39 16.97
CA SER A 215 31.71 24.35 18.38
C SER A 215 33.13 23.82 18.47
N LYS A 216 34.02 24.59 19.11
CA LYS A 216 35.40 24.18 19.46
C LYS A 216 36.13 23.44 18.31
N GLU A 217 36.15 24.07 17.13
CA GLU A 217 36.79 23.56 15.89
C GLU A 217 36.14 22.31 15.26
N LYS A 218 34.95 21.89 15.71
CA LYS A 218 34.16 20.82 15.09
C LYS A 218 32.82 21.36 14.58
N VAL A 219 32.47 20.99 13.35
CA VAL A 219 31.15 21.26 12.77
C VAL A 219 30.14 20.30 13.41
N VAL A 220 29.24 20.84 14.21
CA VAL A 220 28.15 20.10 14.85
C VAL A 220 26.88 20.31 14.04
N ARG A 221 26.30 19.21 13.54
CA ARG A 221 25.02 19.23 12.82
C ARG A 221 23.86 19.14 13.81
N VAL A 222 22.93 20.08 13.72
CA VAL A 222 21.73 20.18 14.58
C VAL A 222 20.46 20.10 13.77
N PRO A 223 19.37 19.54 14.32
CA PRO A 223 18.08 19.54 13.65
C PRO A 223 17.48 20.94 13.57
N ILE A 224 16.82 21.26 12.45
CA ILE A 224 16.02 22.47 12.29
C ILE A 224 14.57 22.17 12.70
N PHE A 225 13.97 23.05 13.49
CA PHE A 225 12.54 23.01 13.80
C PHE A 225 11.81 24.07 12.97
N LYS A 226 10.65 23.72 12.42
CA LYS A 226 9.82 24.67 11.67
C LYS A 226 8.56 25.00 12.47
N ILE A 227 8.24 26.29 12.51
CA ILE A 227 6.99 26.83 13.03
C ILE A 227 6.24 27.37 11.82
N ILE A 228 5.02 26.89 11.60
CA ILE A 228 4.16 27.31 10.50
C ILE A 228 2.90 27.93 11.08
N THR A 229 2.54 29.09 10.56
CA THR A 229 1.25 29.73 10.79
C THR A 229 0.66 30.17 9.45
N LYS A 230 -0.57 30.68 9.47
CA LYS A 230 -1.21 31.35 8.33
C LYS A 230 -0.40 32.55 7.79
N HIS A 231 0.40 33.17 8.65
CA HIS A 231 1.09 34.44 8.38
C HIS A 231 2.57 34.29 8.02
N GLY A 232 3.12 33.08 8.11
CA GLY A 232 4.52 32.87 7.81
C GLY A 232 5.07 31.52 8.24
N ILE A 233 6.31 31.28 7.80
CA ILE A 233 7.11 30.11 8.12
C ILE A 233 8.39 30.60 8.81
N TRP A 234 8.69 30.04 9.98
CA TRP A 234 9.90 30.31 10.74
C TRP A 234 10.74 29.05 10.91
N ASN A 235 12.03 29.15 10.64
CA ASN A 235 13.04 28.17 11.02
C ASN A 235 13.59 28.51 12.40
N VAL A 236 13.76 27.48 13.22
CA VAL A 236 14.42 27.55 14.53
C VAL A 236 15.62 26.62 14.51
N GLN A 237 16.81 27.20 14.65
CA GLN A 237 18.08 26.47 14.65
C GLN A 237 18.86 26.75 15.93
N GLN A 238 19.56 25.73 16.45
CA GLN A 238 20.48 25.89 17.56
C GLN A 238 21.80 26.53 17.11
N ILE A 239 22.24 27.57 17.82
CA ILE A 239 23.45 28.34 17.49
C ILE A 239 24.66 27.88 18.32
N ASP A 240 24.45 27.50 19.58
CA ASP A 240 25.53 27.22 20.54
C ASP A 240 25.30 25.94 21.35
N ASP A 241 26.37 25.43 21.97
CA ASP A 241 26.35 24.30 22.93
C ASP A 241 25.48 24.58 24.17
N GLU A 242 25.12 25.83 24.44
CA GLU A 242 24.28 26.25 25.58
C GLU A 242 22.75 26.14 25.31
N ASN A 243 22.35 25.50 24.20
CA ASN A 243 20.96 25.39 23.73
C ASN A 243 20.29 26.77 23.55
N ASN A 244 21.00 27.68 22.87
CA ASN A 244 20.45 28.94 22.36
C ASN A 244 19.90 28.72 20.95
N PHE A 245 18.74 29.29 20.66
CA PHE A 245 18.02 29.08 19.40
C PHE A 245 17.81 30.41 18.68
N GLU A 246 18.13 30.44 17.39
CA GLU A 246 17.76 31.52 16.48
C GLU A 246 16.37 31.28 15.92
N LEU A 247 15.58 32.35 15.74
CA LEU A 247 14.30 32.32 15.05
C LEU A 247 14.46 33.13 13.75
N ILE A 248 14.48 32.44 12.61
CA ILE A 248 14.63 33.04 11.29
C ILE A 248 13.31 32.91 10.54
N GLN A 249 12.69 34.03 10.16
CA GLN A 249 11.52 34.00 9.30
C GLN A 249 11.97 33.78 7.85
N ILE A 250 11.55 32.67 7.25
CA ILE A 250 11.93 32.31 5.88
C ILE A 250 10.97 32.95 4.87
N GLU A 251 9.69 32.95 5.22
CA GLU A 251 8.63 33.33 4.31
C GLU A 251 7.51 34.03 5.10
N VAL A 252 7.04 35.15 4.55
CA VAL A 252 5.79 35.79 4.97
C VAL A 252 4.70 35.16 4.12
N LEU A 253 3.65 34.67 4.77
CA LEU A 253 2.48 34.09 4.11
C LEU A 253 1.27 34.95 4.43
N GLU A 254 0.30 35.01 3.53
CA GLU A 254 -1.03 35.56 3.80
C GLU A 254 -2.10 34.54 3.41
N LEU A 255 -1.93 33.30 3.90
CA LEU A 255 -2.86 32.21 3.59
C LEU A 255 -4.09 32.25 4.50
N LYS A 256 -5.25 31.88 3.96
CA LYS A 256 -6.50 31.79 4.73
C LYS A 256 -6.51 30.56 5.65
N GLU A 257 -5.90 29.48 5.17
CA GLU A 257 -5.79 28.19 5.84
C GLU A 257 -4.35 27.89 6.24
N LEU A 258 -4.18 27.08 7.27
CA LEU A 258 -2.85 26.62 7.66
C LEU A 258 -2.37 25.62 6.61
N PRO A 259 -1.16 25.75 6.04
CA PRO A 259 -0.66 24.85 4.99
C PRO A 259 -0.15 23.52 5.56
N VAL A 260 -0.87 22.99 6.55
CA VAL A 260 -0.58 21.76 7.27
C VAL A 260 -1.87 20.98 7.41
N LEU A 261 -1.88 19.77 6.85
CA LEU A 261 -2.98 18.83 6.90
C LEU A 261 -2.57 17.64 7.77
N LEU A 262 -3.46 17.17 8.62
CA LEU A 262 -3.32 15.84 9.22
C LEU A 262 -3.62 14.79 8.15
N ASN A 263 -2.83 13.71 8.11
CA ASN A 263 -3.05 12.57 7.22
C ASN A 263 -4.48 12.05 7.35
N GLY A 264 -4.96 11.93 8.59
CA GLY A 264 -6.34 11.57 8.91
C GLY A 264 -6.62 10.08 8.75
N GLY A 265 -7.82 9.70 9.15
CA GLY A 265 -8.29 8.32 9.13
C GLY A 265 -9.64 8.20 9.82
N VAL A 266 -9.82 7.15 10.61
CA VAL A 266 -11.00 6.96 11.45
C VAL A 266 -10.78 7.71 12.77
N ILE A 267 -11.71 8.58 13.17
CA ILE A 267 -11.58 9.33 14.43
C ILE A 267 -11.72 8.37 15.60
N LYS A 268 -10.67 8.27 16.43
CA LYS A 268 -10.66 7.48 17.67
C LYS A 268 -11.21 8.29 18.84
N SER A 269 -10.66 9.48 19.04
CA SER A 269 -11.00 10.36 20.16
C SER A 269 -10.60 11.81 19.87
N LEU A 270 -11.19 12.74 20.61
CA LEU A 270 -10.80 14.15 20.61
C LEU A 270 -10.10 14.46 21.92
N ILE A 271 -8.81 14.80 21.86
CA ILE A 271 -8.01 15.16 23.03
C ILE A 271 -7.65 16.64 22.89
N ASP A 272 -8.13 17.49 23.81
CA ASP A 272 -7.95 18.95 23.76
C ASP A 272 -8.36 19.59 22.41
N ASN A 273 -9.46 19.11 21.83
CA ASN A 273 -9.97 19.49 20.50
C ASN A 273 -9.04 19.12 19.32
N ILE A 274 -8.03 18.29 19.55
CA ILE A 274 -7.21 17.69 18.50
C ILE A 274 -7.78 16.30 18.20
N PRO A 275 -8.22 16.03 16.96
CA PRO A 275 -8.67 14.70 16.59
C PRO A 275 -7.48 13.73 16.54
N LEU A 276 -7.58 12.65 17.30
CA LEU A 276 -6.70 11.50 17.20
C LEU A 276 -7.31 10.50 16.22
N TYR A 277 -6.54 10.10 15.22
CA TYR A 277 -6.97 9.19 14.17
C TYR A 277 -6.34 7.82 14.35
N ASP A 278 -7.14 6.78 14.13
CA ASP A 278 -6.69 5.42 13.87
C ASP A 278 -6.66 5.19 12.34
N SER A 279 -5.78 4.30 11.89
CA SER A 279 -5.69 3.92 10.48
C SER A 279 -6.85 3.00 10.10
N PHE A 280 -7.21 2.99 8.82
CA PHE A 280 -8.13 1.98 8.28
C PHE A 280 -7.61 0.54 8.46
N LEU A 281 -6.30 0.35 8.68
CA LEU A 281 -5.68 -0.95 8.93
C LEU A 281 -5.69 -1.38 10.41
N THR A 282 -6.11 -0.50 11.32
CA THR A 282 -6.14 -0.76 12.78
C THR A 282 -6.87 -2.05 13.17
N PRO A 283 -8.01 -2.43 12.55
CA PRO A 283 -8.70 -3.68 12.85
C PRO A 283 -7.85 -4.96 12.65
N MET A 284 -6.82 -4.89 11.80
CA MET A 284 -5.91 -6.02 11.55
C MET A 284 -4.92 -6.26 12.69
N LEU A 285 -4.56 -5.20 13.42
CA LEU A 285 -3.43 -5.18 14.34
C LEU A 285 -3.47 -6.27 15.42
N PRO A 286 -4.60 -6.53 16.11
CA PRO A 286 -4.62 -7.56 17.16
C PRO A 286 -4.29 -8.96 16.65
N ARG A 287 -4.67 -9.28 15.41
CA ARG A 287 -4.36 -10.58 14.79
C ARG A 287 -2.93 -10.63 14.26
N MET A 288 -2.43 -9.50 13.75
CA MET A 288 -1.03 -9.39 13.32
C MET A 288 -0.05 -9.47 14.50
N ASP A 289 -0.39 -8.90 15.66
CA ASP A 289 0.40 -9.00 16.89
C ASP A 289 0.60 -10.46 17.32
N GLU A 290 -0.50 -11.23 17.32
CA GLU A 290 -0.46 -12.66 17.66
C GLU A 290 0.28 -13.48 16.59
N ALA A 291 0.07 -13.19 15.30
CA ALA A 291 0.82 -13.83 14.23
C ALA A 291 2.33 -13.58 14.35
N ALA A 292 2.75 -12.35 14.66
CA ALA A 292 4.16 -12.00 14.85
C ALA A 292 4.79 -12.72 16.06
N ARG A 293 4.03 -12.82 17.18
CA ARG A 293 4.45 -13.56 18.38
C ARG A 293 4.59 -15.06 18.10
N GLU A 294 3.54 -15.68 17.57
CA GLU A 294 3.51 -17.11 17.28
C GLU A 294 4.56 -17.49 16.24
N TYR A 295 4.80 -16.67 15.22
CA TYR A 295 5.86 -16.91 14.22
C TYR A 295 7.25 -16.87 14.85
N SER A 296 7.51 -15.94 15.77
CA SER A 296 8.79 -15.88 16.47
C SER A 296 9.05 -17.12 17.32
N ASP A 297 8.00 -17.64 17.96
CA ASP A 297 8.05 -18.87 18.75
C ASP A 297 8.20 -20.11 17.83
N LEU A 298 7.49 -20.13 16.69
CA LEU A 298 7.61 -21.17 15.66
C LEU A 298 9.04 -21.26 15.13
N GLN A 299 9.69 -20.14 14.81
CA GLN A 299 11.08 -20.15 14.36
C GLN A 299 12.02 -20.78 15.39
N ALA A 300 11.81 -20.51 16.68
CA ALA A 300 12.59 -21.13 17.75
C ALA A 300 12.30 -22.64 17.85
N GLU A 301 11.03 -23.04 17.74
CA GLU A 301 10.62 -24.44 17.79
C GLU A 301 11.16 -25.22 16.59
N VAL A 302 11.03 -24.68 15.38
CA VAL A 302 11.57 -25.24 14.14
C VAL A 302 13.07 -25.47 14.25
N VAL A 303 13.85 -24.51 14.75
CA VAL A 303 15.30 -24.70 14.96
C VAL A 303 15.58 -25.80 15.99
N GLN A 304 14.77 -25.90 17.05
CA GLN A 304 14.90 -26.98 18.03
C GLN A 304 14.56 -28.35 17.41
N HIS A 305 13.59 -28.43 16.50
CA HIS A 305 13.06 -29.68 15.96
C HIS A 305 13.74 -30.17 14.68
N ILE A 306 14.31 -29.26 13.86
CA ILE A 306 15.08 -29.59 12.65
C ILE A 306 16.33 -30.40 13.00
N HIS A 307 16.99 -30.08 14.12
CA HIS A 307 18.23 -30.74 14.49
C HIS A 307 17.96 -31.97 15.38
N SER A 308 18.23 -33.15 14.83
CA SER A 308 18.12 -34.42 15.56
C SER A 308 19.03 -34.41 16.80
N THR A 309 18.43 -34.41 17.99
CA THR A 309 19.16 -34.53 19.25
C THR A 309 19.45 -36.00 19.52
N LEU A 310 20.71 -36.40 19.40
CA LEU A 310 21.16 -37.74 19.76
C LEU A 310 21.43 -37.80 21.26
N TRP A 311 20.85 -38.81 21.92
CA TRP A 311 21.14 -39.15 23.31
C TRP A 311 21.89 -40.47 23.39
N ALA A 312 22.82 -40.57 24.34
CA ALA A 312 23.61 -41.77 24.57
C ALA A 312 23.80 -42.02 26.06
N PHE A 313 23.68 -43.29 26.49
CA PHE A 313 24.06 -43.69 27.85
C PHE A 313 25.58 -43.71 28.00
N GLN A 314 26.07 -43.11 29.09
CA GLN A 314 27.51 -42.97 29.34
C GLN A 314 28.07 -44.25 29.99
N GLY A 315 28.96 -44.96 29.30
CA GLY A 315 29.48 -46.27 29.74
C GLY A 315 30.89 -46.29 30.36
N LEU A 316 31.69 -45.21 30.27
CA LEU A 316 33.09 -45.21 30.73
C LEU A 316 33.51 -43.90 31.41
N ASP A 317 33.90 -43.99 32.67
CA ASP A 317 34.44 -42.89 33.48
C ASP A 317 35.85 -42.48 33.01
N CYS A 318 36.21 -41.20 33.19
CA CYS A 318 37.57 -40.73 32.90
C CYS A 318 38.59 -41.44 33.82
N GLN A 319 39.55 -42.16 33.23
CA GLN A 319 40.54 -42.93 33.99
C GLN A 319 41.43 -42.04 34.89
N THR A 320 41.62 -40.77 34.53
CA THR A 320 42.50 -39.84 35.27
C THR A 320 41.83 -39.17 36.48
N CYS A 321 40.49 -39.12 36.53
CA CYS A 321 39.75 -38.52 37.67
C CYS A 321 38.67 -39.44 38.27
N LYS A 322 38.56 -40.68 37.78
CA LYS A 322 37.59 -41.70 38.25
C LYS A 322 36.17 -41.13 38.42
N GLY A 323 35.70 -40.39 37.43
CA GLY A 323 34.34 -39.83 37.41
C GLY A 323 34.12 -38.53 38.22
N THR A 324 35.08 -38.09 39.03
CA THR A 324 34.88 -36.92 39.93
C THR A 324 35.17 -35.55 39.31
N GLY A 325 35.81 -35.50 38.13
CA GLY A 325 36.09 -34.24 37.41
C GLY A 325 37.19 -33.35 38.02
N LEU A 326 37.62 -33.65 39.25
CA LEU A 326 38.65 -32.89 39.97
C LEU A 326 39.89 -33.76 40.20
N LYS A 327 41.09 -33.19 40.01
CA LYS A 327 42.34 -33.80 40.47
C LYS A 327 42.72 -33.15 41.79
N VAL A 328 42.91 -33.98 42.84
CA VAL A 328 43.48 -33.53 44.11
C VAL A 328 45.00 -33.56 43.98
N VAL A 329 45.63 -32.38 43.99
CA VAL A 329 47.09 -32.28 44.09
C VAL A 329 47.44 -32.38 45.57
N LYS A 330 48.35 -33.30 45.96
CA LYS A 330 48.75 -33.49 47.37
C LYS A 330 49.18 -32.14 47.96
N GLY A 331 48.38 -31.61 48.90
CA GLY A 331 48.66 -30.38 49.64
C GLY A 331 48.07 -29.08 49.08
N GLY A 332 47.25 -29.10 48.02
CA GLY A 332 46.68 -27.88 47.41
C GLY A 332 45.21 -28.01 46.97
N LYS A 333 44.53 -26.86 46.80
CA LYS A 333 43.11 -26.75 46.42
C LYS A 333 42.80 -27.58 45.16
N PRO A 334 41.63 -28.26 45.09
CA PRO A 334 41.28 -29.13 43.98
C PRO A 334 41.26 -28.35 42.65
N VAL A 335 41.95 -28.89 41.64
CA VAL A 335 42.03 -28.29 40.30
C VAL A 335 41.23 -29.15 39.33
N ALA A 336 40.47 -28.50 38.43
CA ALA A 336 39.72 -29.19 37.38
C ALA A 336 40.65 -30.06 36.53
N CYS A 337 40.25 -31.32 36.29
CA CYS A 337 41.08 -32.25 35.54
C CYS A 337 41.25 -31.77 34.08
N GLY A 338 42.50 -31.68 33.61
CA GLY A 338 42.84 -31.17 32.26
C GLY A 338 42.28 -32.00 31.11
N ASP A 339 42.18 -33.32 31.28
CA ASP A 339 41.75 -34.25 30.22
C ASP A 339 40.22 -34.24 30.01
N CYS A 340 39.45 -34.00 31.08
CA CYS A 340 37.99 -33.93 31.04
C CYS A 340 37.43 -32.51 31.27
N LYS A 341 38.31 -31.50 31.42
CA LYS A 341 37.96 -30.09 31.73
C LYS A 341 36.89 -29.94 32.84
N GLY A 342 36.98 -30.75 33.89
CA GLY A 342 36.01 -30.71 35.00
C GLY A 342 34.74 -31.56 34.81
N SER A 343 34.53 -32.18 33.66
CA SER A 343 33.30 -32.93 33.37
C SER A 343 33.29 -34.36 33.95
N GLY A 344 34.44 -34.94 34.30
CA GLY A 344 34.52 -36.29 34.89
C GLY A 344 34.48 -37.45 33.87
N ALA A 345 34.29 -37.18 32.58
CA ALA A 345 34.24 -38.19 31.51
C ALA A 345 34.98 -37.73 30.24
N MET A 346 35.31 -38.65 29.32
CA MET A 346 35.91 -38.26 28.03
C MET A 346 34.86 -37.59 27.13
N PRO A 347 35.18 -36.45 26.49
CA PRO A 347 34.26 -35.82 25.56
C PRO A 347 34.20 -36.60 24.24
N VAL A 348 33.03 -37.11 23.90
CA VAL A 348 32.73 -37.60 22.54
C VAL A 348 32.10 -36.43 21.78
N SER A 349 32.70 -35.98 20.68
CA SER A 349 32.13 -34.93 19.80
C SER A 349 31.87 -35.51 18.41
N PRO A 350 30.81 -35.06 17.71
CA PRO A 350 31.03 -33.90 16.84
C PRO A 350 30.14 -32.65 17.07
N PHE A 351 28.93 -32.71 17.64
CA PHE A 351 28.10 -31.49 17.90
C PHE A 351 27.19 -31.57 19.16
N LYS A 352 27.76 -32.04 20.30
CA LYS A 352 27.17 -32.16 21.66
C LYS A 352 25.88 -32.99 21.79
N GLN A 353 26.07 -34.24 22.20
CA GLN A 353 25.03 -35.21 22.54
C GLN A 353 24.61 -35.08 24.01
N MET A 354 23.33 -35.37 24.32
CA MET A 354 22.88 -35.46 25.70
C MET A 354 23.41 -36.76 26.32
N THR A 355 24.20 -36.64 27.39
CA THR A 355 24.76 -37.78 28.13
C THR A 355 23.93 -38.00 29.39
N LEU A 356 23.26 -39.15 29.48
CA LEU A 356 22.51 -39.55 30.67
C LEU A 356 23.45 -40.36 31.58
N ARG A 357 23.64 -39.90 32.82
CA ARG A 357 24.39 -40.65 33.85
C ARG A 357 23.44 -41.58 34.58
N GLN A 358 23.84 -42.84 34.75
CA GLN A 358 23.14 -43.75 35.66
C GLN A 358 23.35 -43.27 37.10
N GLN A 359 22.26 -42.96 37.81
CA GLN A 359 22.29 -42.76 39.27
C GLN A 359 21.76 -44.03 39.94
N GLY A 360 22.60 -44.68 40.74
CA GLY A 360 22.23 -45.82 41.57
C GLY A 360 23.31 -46.91 41.61
N VAL A 361 23.50 -47.52 42.79
CA VAL A 361 24.40 -48.66 43.03
C VAL A 361 23.84 -49.96 42.45
N ASP A 362 22.57 -49.96 42.00
CA ASP A 362 21.91 -51.11 41.39
C ASP A 362 22.03 -51.06 39.86
N LYS A 363 22.79 -52.03 39.33
CA LYS A 363 23.03 -52.26 37.91
C LYS A 363 21.75 -52.73 37.21
N GLN A 364 20.84 -51.81 36.89
CA GLN A 364 19.81 -52.11 35.90
C GLN A 364 20.45 -52.30 34.51
N PRO A 365 20.06 -53.33 33.73
CA PRO A 365 20.61 -53.57 32.41
C PRO A 365 20.32 -52.37 31.50
N LEU A 366 21.34 -51.95 30.75
CA LEU A 366 21.22 -50.85 29.80
C LEU A 366 20.11 -51.18 28.78
N PRO A 367 19.13 -50.29 28.54
CA PRO A 367 18.14 -50.52 27.51
C PRO A 367 18.82 -50.57 26.13
N THR A 368 18.52 -51.61 25.35
CA THR A 368 18.97 -51.76 23.96
C THR A 368 17.94 -51.17 23.00
N PRO A 369 18.31 -50.23 22.11
CA PRO A 369 19.67 -49.74 21.81
C PRO A 369 20.19 -48.66 22.80
N PRO A 370 21.51 -48.64 23.09
CA PRO A 370 22.15 -47.75 24.10
C PRO A 370 22.32 -46.29 23.66
N ALA A 371 21.85 -45.97 22.46
CA ALA A 371 21.77 -44.62 21.90
C ALA A 371 20.56 -44.55 20.97
N GLY A 372 19.94 -43.38 20.91
CA GLY A 372 18.77 -43.14 20.08
C GLY A 372 18.65 -41.68 19.68
N TYR A 373 17.79 -41.43 18.70
CA TYR A 373 17.33 -40.09 18.39
C TYR A 373 16.06 -39.83 19.18
N ILE A 374 15.93 -38.63 19.74
CA ILE A 374 14.64 -38.18 20.25
C ILE A 374 13.77 -37.91 19.03
N THR A 375 12.76 -38.75 18.80
CA THR A 375 11.69 -38.45 17.85
C THR A 375 10.85 -37.34 18.45
N LYS A 376 11.01 -36.13 17.92
CA LYS A 376 10.18 -35.00 18.33
C LYS A 376 8.93 -34.96 17.46
N ASP A 377 7.80 -34.68 18.09
CA ASP A 377 6.53 -34.57 17.37
C ASP A 377 6.58 -33.35 16.44
N THR A 378 6.13 -33.53 15.19
CA THR A 378 6.08 -32.45 14.18
C THR A 378 4.68 -31.91 13.98
N GLU A 379 3.67 -32.54 14.60
CA GLU A 379 2.28 -32.09 14.49
C GLU A 379 2.06 -30.73 15.14
N ILE A 380 2.73 -30.45 16.26
CA ILE A 380 2.62 -29.16 16.96
C ILE A 380 3.12 -28.01 16.08
N VAL A 381 4.25 -28.21 15.39
CA VAL A 381 4.83 -27.24 14.45
C VAL A 381 3.87 -26.95 13.29
N LYS A 382 3.21 -27.97 12.75
CA LYS A 382 2.21 -27.81 11.67
C LYS A 382 0.97 -27.05 12.16
N ILE A 383 0.45 -27.41 13.33
CA ILE A 383 -0.71 -26.72 13.93
C ILE A 383 -0.39 -25.24 14.18
N GLN A 384 0.84 -24.94 14.59
CA GLN A 384 1.28 -23.57 14.82
C GLN A 384 1.42 -22.78 13.51
N ASP A 385 1.94 -23.39 12.44
CA ASP A 385 1.99 -22.79 11.11
C ASP A 385 0.56 -22.48 10.59
N GLU A 386 -0.35 -23.45 10.69
CA GLU A 386 -1.77 -23.26 10.35
C GLU A 386 -2.43 -22.15 11.18
N ARG A 387 -2.08 -22.01 12.46
CA ARG A 387 -2.59 -20.92 13.30
C ARG A 387 -2.10 -19.55 12.87
N ILE A 388 -0.84 -19.43 12.47
CA ILE A 388 -0.27 -18.18 11.97
C ILE A 388 -1.01 -17.76 10.69
N ASP A 389 -1.21 -18.69 9.75
CA ASP A 389 -1.98 -18.45 8.54
C ASP A 389 -3.43 -18.08 8.85
N ASN A 390 -4.06 -18.74 9.82
CA ASN A 390 -5.40 -18.41 10.28
C ASN A 390 -5.48 -17.00 10.90
N HIS A 391 -4.46 -16.54 11.63
CA HIS A 391 -4.43 -15.17 12.16
C HIS A 391 -4.25 -14.15 11.03
N ILE A 392 -3.40 -14.43 10.05
CA ILE A 392 -3.23 -13.57 8.85
C ILE A 392 -4.54 -13.51 8.05
N PHE A 393 -5.20 -14.65 7.85
CA PHE A 393 -6.51 -14.73 7.20
C PHE A 393 -7.56 -13.89 7.96
N ARG A 394 -7.66 -14.06 9.27
CA ARG A 394 -8.60 -13.28 10.11
C ARG A 394 -8.25 -11.80 10.16
N ALA A 395 -6.97 -11.44 10.04
CA ALA A 395 -6.55 -10.05 9.92
C ALA A 395 -7.07 -9.45 8.60
N LEU A 396 -6.92 -10.15 7.47
CA LEU A 396 -7.44 -9.72 6.17
C LEU A 396 -8.98 -9.68 6.14
N ALA A 397 -9.65 -10.66 6.76
CA ALA A 397 -11.10 -10.70 6.90
C ALA A 397 -11.65 -9.50 7.69
N SER A 398 -10.88 -8.94 8.64
CA SER A 398 -11.30 -7.73 9.37
C SER A 398 -11.46 -6.48 8.49
N LEU A 399 -10.91 -6.50 7.27
CA LEU A 399 -11.04 -5.47 6.24
C LEU A 399 -11.85 -5.95 5.03
N ASN A 400 -12.51 -7.11 5.12
CA ASN A 400 -13.20 -7.76 4.01
C ASN A 400 -12.28 -8.07 2.81
N MET A 401 -10.98 -8.32 3.08
CA MET A 401 -9.94 -8.64 2.09
C MET A 401 -9.44 -10.09 2.17
N GLU A 402 -10.26 -11.00 2.70
CA GLU A 402 -9.94 -12.42 2.85
C GLU A 402 -9.56 -13.13 1.55
N PHE A 403 -10.05 -12.65 0.40
CA PHE A 403 -9.68 -13.17 -0.93
C PHE A 403 -8.19 -13.00 -1.28
N LEU A 404 -7.45 -12.15 -0.56
CA LEU A 404 -6.00 -11.98 -0.73
C LEU A 404 -5.18 -13.06 -0.03
N ALA A 405 -5.80 -13.89 0.81
CA ALA A 405 -5.15 -15.06 1.39
C ALA A 405 -5.21 -16.22 0.39
N ASP A 406 -4.09 -16.89 0.17
CA ASP A 406 -3.92 -17.97 -0.84
C ASP A 406 -4.69 -19.28 -0.50
N THR A 407 -5.70 -19.22 0.37
CA THR A 407 -6.54 -20.37 0.72
C THR A 407 -7.78 -20.41 -0.18
N PRO A 408 -8.06 -21.55 -0.86
CA PRO A 408 -9.21 -21.66 -1.75
C PRO A 408 -10.50 -21.62 -0.95
N LEU A 409 -11.16 -20.46 -0.93
CA LEU A 409 -12.51 -20.28 -0.40
C LEU A 409 -13.51 -20.99 -1.32
N ASN A 410 -13.91 -22.20 -0.93
CA ASN A 410 -15.11 -22.87 -1.43
C ASN A 410 -16.36 -22.16 -0.86
N GLN A 411 -16.59 -20.91 -1.27
CA GLN A 411 -17.79 -20.15 -0.94
C GLN A 411 -18.77 -20.15 -2.12
N SER A 412 -20.08 -20.21 -1.79
CA SER A 412 -21.17 -20.13 -2.78
C SER A 412 -21.17 -18.79 -3.52
N GLY A 413 -21.66 -18.76 -4.77
CA GLY A 413 -21.64 -17.56 -5.63
C GLY A 413 -22.29 -16.32 -4.99
N LYS A 414 -23.32 -16.49 -4.16
CA LYS A 414 -24.00 -15.39 -3.46
C LYS A 414 -23.17 -14.80 -2.30
N ALA A 415 -22.37 -15.61 -1.63
CA ALA A 415 -21.47 -15.12 -0.58
C ALA A 415 -20.38 -14.22 -1.21
N LYS A 416 -19.83 -14.64 -2.36
CA LYS A 416 -18.82 -13.86 -3.10
C LYS A 416 -19.35 -12.49 -3.57
N GLU A 417 -20.63 -12.39 -3.92
CA GLU A 417 -21.24 -11.11 -4.32
C GLU A 417 -21.40 -10.16 -3.14
N VAL A 418 -21.86 -10.66 -1.99
CA VAL A 418 -21.99 -9.85 -0.76
C VAL A 418 -20.63 -9.38 -0.26
N ASP A 419 -19.62 -10.27 -0.24
CA ASP A 419 -18.26 -9.92 0.16
C ASP A 419 -17.65 -8.83 -0.75
N LYS A 420 -18.04 -8.82 -2.03
CA LYS A 420 -17.59 -7.82 -3.00
C LYS A 420 -18.21 -6.45 -2.76
N GLU A 421 -19.49 -6.38 -2.40
CA GLU A 421 -20.14 -5.12 -2.05
C GLU A 421 -19.52 -4.52 -0.78
N GLU A 422 -19.27 -5.34 0.24
CA GLU A 422 -18.63 -4.87 1.46
C GLU A 422 -17.18 -4.40 1.24
N LEU A 423 -16.44 -5.08 0.37
CA LEU A 423 -15.12 -4.64 -0.06
C LEU A 423 -15.17 -3.28 -0.76
N ASN A 424 -16.12 -3.09 -1.68
CA ASN A 424 -16.30 -1.82 -2.38
C ASN A 424 -16.61 -0.68 -1.40
N ASN A 425 -17.45 -0.94 -0.39
CA ASN A 425 -17.75 0.05 0.65
C ASN A 425 -16.49 0.44 1.45
N PHE A 426 -15.63 -0.52 1.79
CA PHE A 426 -14.37 -0.26 2.48
C PHE A 426 -13.42 0.58 1.60
N VAL A 427 -13.20 0.16 0.35
CA VAL A 427 -12.31 0.88 -0.58
C VAL A 427 -12.84 2.28 -0.89
N PHE A 428 -14.17 2.43 -1.01
CA PHE A 428 -14.82 3.74 -1.15
C PHE A 428 -14.56 4.65 0.05
N GLY A 429 -14.67 4.13 1.28
CA GLY A 429 -14.37 4.91 2.49
C GLY A 429 -12.93 5.46 2.51
N VAL A 430 -11.97 4.63 2.09
CA VAL A 430 -10.56 5.03 1.95
C VAL A 430 -10.38 6.04 0.81
N ALA A 431 -10.97 5.80 -0.36
CA ALA A 431 -10.90 6.68 -1.52
C ALA A 431 -11.52 8.05 -1.24
N PHE A 432 -12.68 8.08 -0.59
CA PHE A 432 -13.36 9.30 -0.16
C PHE A 432 -12.45 10.14 0.75
N HIS A 433 -11.81 9.50 1.72
CA HIS A 433 -10.88 10.18 2.62
C HIS A 433 -9.69 10.79 1.86
N ILE A 434 -9.05 10.00 0.99
CA ILE A 434 -7.91 10.43 0.18
C ILE A 434 -8.29 11.62 -0.73
N VAL A 435 -9.43 11.53 -1.41
CA VAL A 435 -9.85 12.57 -2.36
C VAL A 435 -10.33 13.83 -1.64
N ASN A 436 -11.28 13.70 -0.71
CA ASN A 436 -11.95 14.87 -0.14
C ASN A 436 -11.13 15.54 0.97
N ASN A 437 -10.47 14.77 1.84
CA ASN A 437 -9.78 15.35 2.98
C ASN A 437 -8.34 15.74 2.68
N ILE A 438 -7.71 15.07 1.71
CA ILE A 438 -6.29 15.26 1.39
C ILE A 438 -6.14 15.93 0.04
N LEU A 439 -6.51 15.26 -1.05
CA LEU A 439 -6.18 15.71 -2.42
C LEU A 439 -6.81 17.06 -2.76
N LYS A 440 -8.13 17.24 -2.54
CA LYS A 440 -8.81 18.53 -2.78
C LYS A 440 -8.19 19.68 -1.97
N LYS A 441 -7.77 19.42 -0.73
CA LYS A 441 -7.11 20.43 0.11
C LYS A 441 -5.70 20.75 -0.38
N ILE A 442 -4.94 19.75 -0.83
CA ILE A 442 -3.64 19.97 -1.46
C ILE A 442 -3.78 20.84 -2.71
N TYR A 443 -4.72 20.53 -3.62
CA TYR A 443 -4.95 21.38 -4.80
C TYR A 443 -5.32 22.82 -4.42
N LYS A 444 -6.18 23.00 -3.41
CA LYS A 444 -6.53 24.34 -2.88
C LYS A 444 -5.29 25.09 -2.39
N LEU A 445 -4.47 24.46 -1.55
CA LEU A 445 -3.24 25.07 -1.03
C LEU A 445 -2.23 25.35 -2.15
N VAL A 446 -2.09 24.46 -3.13
CA VAL A 446 -1.23 24.67 -4.31
C VAL A 446 -1.69 25.91 -5.09
N VAL A 447 -2.99 26.05 -5.34
CA VAL A 447 -3.56 27.25 -6.00
C VAL A 447 -3.29 28.51 -5.19
N GLU A 448 -3.47 28.47 -3.87
CA GLU A 448 -3.19 29.61 -2.99
C GLU A 448 -1.70 29.99 -3.00
N TYR A 449 -0.79 29.02 -2.97
CA TYR A 449 0.65 29.27 -3.02
C TYR A 449 1.14 29.80 -4.37
N ARG A 450 0.59 29.30 -5.48
CA ARG A 450 1.05 29.68 -6.83
C ARG A 450 0.43 30.98 -7.34
N TYR A 451 -0.86 31.18 -7.08
CA TYR A 451 -1.64 32.27 -7.68
C TYR A 451 -2.18 33.28 -6.67
N GLY A 452 -2.02 33.01 -5.37
CA GLY A 452 -2.44 33.89 -4.28
C GLY A 452 -1.36 34.84 -3.77
N SER A 453 -0.12 34.76 -4.26
CA SER A 453 0.95 35.70 -3.88
C SER A 453 0.77 37.07 -4.52
N ASP A 454 1.20 38.12 -3.81
CA ASP A 454 1.15 39.54 -4.21
C ASP A 454 1.62 39.82 -5.65
N SER A 455 2.52 39.00 -6.20
CA SER A 455 3.06 39.15 -7.55
C SER A 455 2.05 38.95 -8.70
N PHE A 456 0.96 38.20 -8.49
CA PHE A 456 0.05 37.79 -9.58
C PHE A 456 -1.44 38.08 -9.34
N GLU A 457 -1.83 38.39 -8.08
CA GLU A 457 -3.18 38.74 -7.60
C GLU A 457 -4.32 38.33 -8.55
N VAL A 458 -4.61 37.02 -8.60
CA VAL A 458 -5.82 36.52 -9.24
C VAL A 458 -6.98 36.63 -8.24
N PRO A 459 -8.12 37.25 -8.62
CA PRO A 459 -9.29 37.37 -7.76
C PRO A 459 -9.75 36.01 -7.21
N GLU A 460 -10.24 36.01 -5.97
CA GLU A 460 -10.65 34.79 -5.25
C GLU A 460 -11.70 33.95 -6.01
N SER A 461 -12.66 34.61 -6.65
CA SER A 461 -13.71 33.95 -7.44
C SER A 461 -13.19 33.27 -8.70
N GLU A 462 -12.01 33.65 -9.19
CA GLU A 462 -11.34 32.98 -10.32
C GLU A 462 -10.48 31.81 -9.81
N ARG A 463 -9.84 31.94 -8.64
CA ARG A 463 -9.05 30.86 -8.03
C ARG A 463 -9.87 29.62 -7.67
N GLU A 464 -11.08 29.80 -7.15
CA GLU A 464 -11.98 28.66 -6.89
C GLU A 464 -12.43 27.96 -8.18
N LYS A 465 -12.56 28.72 -9.27
CA LYS A 465 -12.92 28.18 -10.59
C LYS A 465 -11.75 27.50 -11.32
N MET A 466 -10.52 27.62 -10.81
CA MET A 466 -9.37 26.87 -11.33
C MET A 466 -9.29 25.44 -10.79
N LEU A 467 -9.99 25.14 -9.69
CA LEU A 467 -9.87 23.84 -9.04
C LEU A 467 -10.50 22.74 -9.91
N PRO A 468 -9.80 21.61 -10.12
CA PRO A 468 -10.35 20.50 -10.87
C PRO A 468 -11.49 19.83 -10.11
N THR A 469 -12.42 19.25 -10.85
CA THR A 469 -13.42 18.35 -10.26
C THR A 469 -12.80 16.97 -10.14
N ILE A 470 -12.55 16.53 -8.91
CA ILE A 470 -12.02 15.19 -8.63
C ILE A 470 -13.19 14.28 -8.25
N GLN A 471 -13.45 13.29 -9.08
CA GLN A 471 -14.47 12.27 -8.84
C GLN A 471 -13.93 11.24 -7.83
N VAL A 472 -14.78 10.87 -6.87
CA VAL A 472 -14.48 9.76 -5.96
C VAL A 472 -14.97 8.49 -6.66
N PRO A 473 -14.11 7.50 -6.93
CA PRO A 473 -14.57 6.28 -7.56
C PRO A 473 -15.53 5.53 -6.64
N GLU A 474 -16.67 5.07 -7.17
CA GLU A 474 -17.68 4.35 -6.41
C GLU A 474 -17.61 2.84 -6.70
N HIS A 475 -17.26 2.48 -7.93
CA HIS A 475 -17.10 1.09 -8.34
C HIS A 475 -15.62 0.71 -8.47
N PHE A 476 -15.14 -0.06 -7.50
CA PHE A 476 -13.83 -0.70 -7.55
C PHE A 476 -13.98 -2.09 -8.13
N ASP A 477 -14.11 -2.17 -9.45
CA ASP A 477 -14.00 -3.46 -10.12
C ASP A 477 -12.53 -3.93 -10.06
N LEU A 478 -12.18 -4.52 -8.91
CA LEU A 478 -10.99 -5.37 -8.73
C LEU A 478 -11.12 -6.70 -9.49
N LEU A 479 -12.21 -6.86 -10.24
CA LEU A 479 -12.62 -8.01 -11.01
C LEU A 479 -11.65 -8.28 -12.16
N THR A 480 -11.18 -9.53 -12.22
CA THR A 480 -10.52 -10.08 -13.40
C THR A 480 -11.53 -10.19 -14.54
N GLU A 481 -11.07 -10.02 -15.78
CA GLU A 481 -11.84 -10.13 -17.04
C GLU A 481 -12.83 -11.30 -17.06
N ASN A 482 -12.48 -12.41 -16.41
CA ASN A 482 -13.28 -13.62 -16.28
C ASN A 482 -14.65 -13.41 -15.60
N SER A 483 -14.74 -12.49 -14.65
CA SER A 483 -15.99 -12.24 -13.91
C SER A 483 -16.97 -11.34 -14.68
N LEU A 484 -16.48 -10.42 -15.52
CA LEU A 484 -17.33 -9.66 -16.45
C LEU A 484 -17.89 -10.58 -17.54
N ILE A 485 -17.09 -11.54 -18.00
CA ILE A 485 -17.54 -12.59 -18.92
C ILE A 485 -18.61 -13.47 -18.25
N GLU A 486 -18.42 -13.85 -16.99
CA GLU A 486 -19.40 -14.65 -16.23
C GLU A 486 -20.70 -13.87 -15.93
N GLN A 487 -20.61 -12.56 -15.68
CA GLN A 487 -21.79 -11.71 -15.52
C GLN A 487 -22.54 -11.53 -16.84
N LEU A 488 -21.83 -11.36 -17.96
CA LEU A 488 -22.43 -11.31 -19.29
C LEU A 488 -23.09 -12.64 -19.67
N SER A 489 -22.48 -13.79 -19.33
CA SER A 489 -23.11 -15.09 -19.59
C SER A 489 -24.38 -15.26 -18.77
N LYS A 490 -24.36 -14.91 -17.47
CA LYS A 490 -25.55 -14.93 -16.61
C LYS A 490 -26.63 -13.96 -17.06
N ALA A 491 -26.26 -12.76 -17.52
CA ALA A 491 -27.20 -11.76 -18.02
C ALA A 491 -27.91 -12.20 -19.30
N LYS A 492 -27.17 -12.87 -20.21
CA LYS A 492 -27.74 -13.52 -21.41
C LYS A 492 -28.66 -14.69 -21.03
N GLU A 493 -28.27 -15.53 -20.08
CA GLU A 493 -29.11 -16.65 -19.60
C GLU A 493 -30.38 -16.17 -18.87
N ALA A 494 -30.33 -15.01 -18.21
CA ALA A 494 -31.44 -14.44 -17.45
C ALA A 494 -32.44 -13.63 -18.31
N ASN A 495 -32.24 -13.52 -19.63
CA ASN A 495 -33.05 -12.68 -20.53
C ASN A 495 -33.22 -11.24 -20.04
N ILE A 496 -32.13 -10.64 -19.54
CA ILE A 496 -32.10 -9.22 -19.16
C ILE A 496 -32.28 -8.37 -20.43
N ASP A 497 -32.81 -7.15 -20.27
CA ASP A 497 -33.04 -6.22 -21.37
C ASP A 497 -31.81 -6.08 -22.30
N PRO A 498 -31.98 -6.19 -23.63
CA PRO A 498 -30.90 -6.10 -24.60
C PRO A 498 -30.04 -4.84 -24.51
N THR A 499 -30.62 -3.71 -24.07
CA THR A 499 -29.91 -2.43 -23.92
C THR A 499 -28.91 -2.51 -22.78
N ILE A 500 -29.26 -3.18 -21.69
CA ILE A 500 -28.36 -3.38 -20.55
C ILE A 500 -27.21 -4.32 -20.93
N ILE A 501 -27.49 -5.38 -21.70
CA ILE A 501 -26.46 -6.30 -22.20
C ILE A 501 -25.47 -5.57 -23.11
N ASN A 502 -25.92 -4.59 -23.88
CA ASN A 502 -25.07 -3.79 -24.76
C ASN A 502 -24.15 -2.83 -24.02
N GLU A 503 -24.65 -2.17 -22.98
CA GLU A 503 -23.81 -1.36 -22.08
C GLU A 503 -22.75 -2.24 -21.42
N MET A 504 -23.13 -3.42 -20.89
CA MET A 504 -22.19 -4.36 -20.29
C MET A 504 -21.11 -4.87 -21.28
N GLN A 505 -21.47 -5.08 -22.55
CA GLN A 505 -20.50 -5.45 -23.59
C GLN A 505 -19.55 -4.30 -23.94
N THR A 506 -20.07 -3.08 -23.98
CA THR A 506 -19.28 -1.87 -24.25
C THR A 506 -18.27 -1.63 -23.14
N ASP A 507 -18.68 -1.81 -21.89
CA ASP A 507 -17.80 -1.78 -20.72
C ASP A 507 -16.71 -2.87 -20.79
N LEU A 508 -17.05 -4.09 -21.22
CA LEU A 508 -16.07 -5.15 -21.39
C LEU A 508 -15.03 -4.82 -22.48
N ILE A 509 -15.47 -4.24 -23.61
CA ILE A 509 -14.59 -3.81 -24.70
C ILE A 509 -13.65 -2.69 -24.24
N ASN A 510 -14.18 -1.71 -23.52
CA ASN A 510 -13.39 -0.61 -22.96
C ASN A 510 -12.31 -1.12 -21.98
N LYS A 511 -12.65 -2.12 -21.16
CA LYS A 511 -11.72 -2.74 -20.20
C LYS A 511 -10.65 -3.60 -20.90
N LYS A 512 -11.05 -4.47 -21.83
CA LYS A 512 -10.13 -5.43 -22.47
C LYS A 512 -9.13 -4.78 -23.44
N PHE A 513 -9.54 -3.70 -24.10
CA PHE A 513 -8.75 -3.07 -25.15
C PHE A 513 -8.29 -1.64 -24.81
N ARG A 514 -8.14 -1.33 -23.50
CA ARG A 514 -7.67 -0.01 -23.05
C ARG A 514 -6.32 0.38 -23.65
N ASP A 515 -5.41 -0.58 -23.77
CA ASP A 515 -4.06 -0.38 -24.33
C ASP A 515 -4.03 -0.41 -25.87
N MET A 516 -5.16 -0.73 -26.52
CA MET A 516 -5.30 -0.84 -27.98
C MET A 516 -6.54 -0.05 -28.46
N PRO A 517 -6.46 1.30 -28.50
CA PRO A 517 -7.61 2.15 -28.81
C PRO A 517 -8.25 1.86 -30.18
N GLU A 518 -7.46 1.47 -31.19
CA GLU A 518 -7.98 1.11 -32.53
C GLU A 518 -8.91 -0.12 -32.48
N VAL A 519 -8.56 -1.14 -31.71
CA VAL A 519 -9.36 -2.37 -31.59
C VAL A 519 -10.61 -2.12 -30.75
N ARG A 520 -10.49 -1.30 -29.70
CA ARG A 520 -11.62 -0.86 -28.86
C ARG A 520 -12.64 -0.10 -29.69
N ASP A 521 -12.20 0.93 -30.41
CA ASP A 521 -13.10 1.82 -31.15
C ASP A 521 -13.76 1.08 -32.33
N ARG A 522 -13.04 0.13 -32.97
CA ARG A 522 -13.61 -0.78 -33.96
C ARG A 522 -14.73 -1.64 -33.40
N LEU A 523 -14.50 -2.30 -32.26
CA LEU A 523 -15.49 -3.18 -31.63
C LEU A 523 -16.69 -2.39 -31.10
N ARG A 524 -16.47 -1.19 -30.57
CA ARG A 524 -17.55 -0.28 -30.15
C ARG A 524 -18.44 0.11 -31.34
N ILE A 525 -17.85 0.58 -32.44
CA ILE A 525 -18.61 0.96 -33.64
C ILE A 525 -19.32 -0.26 -34.23
N SER A 526 -18.70 -1.43 -34.24
CA SER A 526 -19.37 -2.68 -34.68
C SER A 526 -20.60 -3.02 -33.83
N ASN A 527 -20.50 -2.84 -32.51
CA ASN A 527 -21.61 -3.07 -31.59
C ASN A 527 -22.73 -2.02 -31.69
N GLU A 528 -22.38 -0.76 -31.93
CA GLU A 528 -23.35 0.35 -32.12
C GLU A 528 -24.06 0.28 -33.48
N MET A 529 -23.36 -0.19 -34.52
CA MET A 529 -23.90 -0.31 -35.88
C MET A 529 -24.75 -1.56 -36.09
N ASN A 530 -24.64 -2.56 -35.21
CA ASN A 530 -25.44 -3.77 -35.27
C ASN A 530 -26.79 -3.56 -34.54
N PRO A 531 -27.93 -3.48 -35.26
CA PRO A 531 -29.24 -3.28 -34.65
C PRO A 531 -29.71 -4.47 -33.78
N PHE A 532 -29.10 -5.64 -33.93
CA PHE A 532 -29.41 -6.88 -33.19
C PHE A 532 -28.16 -7.56 -32.62
N ASN A 533 -27.29 -6.79 -31.97
CA ASN A 533 -26.03 -7.27 -31.36
C ASN A 533 -26.18 -8.31 -30.23
N THR A 534 -27.38 -8.47 -29.68
CA THR A 534 -27.67 -9.47 -28.63
C THR A 534 -28.34 -10.73 -29.17
N ALA A 535 -28.88 -10.69 -30.38
CA ALA A 535 -29.59 -11.81 -31.00
C ALA A 535 -28.61 -12.79 -31.65
N THR A 536 -28.97 -14.06 -31.63
CA THR A 536 -28.25 -15.10 -32.36
C THR A 536 -28.56 -15.04 -33.86
N ILE A 537 -27.67 -15.62 -34.68
CA ILE A 537 -27.85 -15.70 -36.14
C ILE A 537 -29.17 -16.39 -36.51
N GLU A 538 -29.59 -17.38 -35.71
CA GLU A 538 -30.84 -18.12 -35.90
C GLU A 538 -32.06 -17.25 -35.60
N GLU A 539 -32.04 -16.47 -34.52
CA GLU A 539 -33.12 -15.53 -34.19
C GLU A 539 -33.25 -14.41 -35.23
N VAL A 540 -32.14 -13.90 -35.76
CA VAL A 540 -32.16 -12.90 -36.85
C VAL A 540 -32.73 -13.49 -38.13
N ALA A 541 -32.40 -14.74 -38.46
CA ALA A 541 -32.98 -15.44 -39.61
C ALA A 541 -34.48 -15.70 -39.41
N ASP A 542 -34.92 -16.08 -38.22
CA ASP A 542 -36.32 -16.30 -37.89
C ASP A 542 -37.13 -14.99 -37.90
N MET A 543 -36.53 -13.88 -37.44
CA MET A 543 -37.12 -12.54 -37.52
C MET A 543 -37.27 -12.06 -38.98
N GLU A 544 -36.33 -12.41 -39.86
CA GLU A 544 -36.44 -12.14 -41.30
C GLU A 544 -37.54 -12.99 -41.94
N MET A 545 -37.58 -14.30 -41.65
CA MET A 545 -38.58 -15.22 -42.21
C MET A 545 -40.00 -14.90 -41.76
N SER A 546 -40.16 -14.36 -40.54
CA SER A 546 -41.45 -13.89 -40.01
C SER A 546 -41.85 -12.49 -40.51
N GLY A 547 -40.96 -11.80 -41.25
CA GLY A 547 -41.21 -10.46 -41.79
C GLY A 547 -41.20 -9.34 -40.76
N LEU A 548 -40.62 -9.57 -39.58
CA LEU A 548 -40.51 -8.58 -38.50
C LEU A 548 -39.36 -7.59 -38.72
N ILE A 549 -38.35 -7.95 -39.53
CA ILE A 549 -37.20 -7.12 -39.87
C ILE A 549 -36.99 -7.06 -41.38
N THR A 550 -36.31 -6.01 -41.87
CA THR A 550 -35.97 -5.91 -43.29
C THR A 550 -34.72 -6.74 -43.62
N LYS A 551 -34.59 -7.16 -44.89
CA LYS A 551 -33.38 -7.85 -45.37
C LYS A 551 -32.12 -7.01 -45.21
N GLU A 552 -32.26 -5.69 -45.27
CA GLU A 552 -31.17 -4.74 -45.05
C GLU A 552 -30.68 -4.78 -43.60
N ASP A 553 -31.60 -4.82 -42.63
CA ASP A 553 -31.25 -4.89 -41.21
C ASP A 553 -30.63 -6.24 -40.82
N ALA A 554 -31.10 -7.34 -41.41
CA ALA A 554 -30.54 -8.68 -41.22
C ALA A 554 -29.10 -8.79 -41.77
N VAL A 555 -28.85 -8.28 -42.97
CA VAL A 555 -27.50 -8.28 -43.59
C VAL A 555 -26.55 -7.33 -42.86
N THR A 556 -27.05 -6.18 -42.38
CA THR A 556 -26.26 -5.24 -41.57
C THR A 556 -25.82 -5.90 -40.26
N SER A 557 -26.72 -6.62 -39.58
CA SER A 557 -26.43 -7.33 -38.34
C SER A 557 -25.39 -8.46 -38.52
N LEU A 558 -25.52 -9.25 -39.59
CA LEU A 558 -24.63 -10.40 -39.87
C LEU A 558 -23.22 -10.00 -40.33
N TYR A 559 -23.08 -8.85 -41.00
CA TYR A 559 -21.82 -8.40 -41.61
C TYR A 559 -21.24 -7.12 -40.99
N ALA A 560 -21.76 -6.66 -39.85
CA ALA A 560 -21.32 -5.43 -39.18
C ALA A 560 -19.78 -5.36 -39.02
N ASP A 561 -19.14 -6.42 -38.49
CA ASP A 561 -17.68 -6.46 -38.29
C ASP A 561 -16.89 -6.42 -39.61
N TYR A 562 -17.42 -7.05 -40.67
CA TYR A 562 -16.83 -7.03 -42.00
C TYR A 562 -16.94 -5.64 -42.65
N PHE A 563 -18.09 -4.97 -42.54
CA PHE A 563 -18.28 -3.63 -43.08
C PHE A 563 -17.42 -2.60 -42.37
N VAL A 564 -17.33 -2.67 -41.03
CA VAL A 564 -16.46 -1.77 -40.25
C VAL A 564 -14.99 -2.00 -40.60
N THR A 565 -14.53 -3.25 -40.71
CA THR A 565 -13.14 -3.54 -41.12
C THR A 565 -12.81 -3.05 -42.53
N LYS A 566 -13.75 -3.19 -43.47
CA LYS A 566 -13.60 -2.73 -44.86
C LYS A 566 -13.69 -1.20 -44.97
N ALA A 567 -14.46 -0.55 -44.11
CA ALA A 567 -14.54 0.91 -44.02
C ALA A 567 -13.24 1.51 -43.49
N ILE A 568 -12.65 0.92 -42.44
CA ILE A 568 -11.35 1.33 -41.88
C ILE A 568 -10.22 1.14 -42.92
N GLN A 569 -10.23 0.07 -43.70
CA GLN A 569 -9.23 -0.13 -44.77
C GLN A 569 -9.34 0.85 -45.95
N LYS A 570 -10.51 1.46 -46.14
CA LYS A 570 -10.75 2.45 -47.21
C LYS A 570 -10.49 3.88 -46.76
N ASP A 571 -10.66 4.18 -45.47
CA ASP A 571 -10.46 5.50 -44.90
C ASP A 571 -9.91 5.41 -43.47
N ASP A 572 -8.64 5.78 -43.29
CA ASP A 572 -7.94 5.75 -42.00
C ASP A 572 -8.59 6.69 -40.96
N LYS A 573 -9.40 7.67 -41.39
CA LYS A 573 -10.13 8.61 -40.52
C LYS A 573 -11.56 8.19 -40.22
N PHE A 574 -11.99 7.01 -40.67
CA PHE A 574 -13.37 6.54 -40.46
C PHE A 574 -13.75 6.51 -38.97
N LEU A 575 -12.80 6.24 -38.08
CA LEU A 575 -12.97 6.21 -36.63
C LEU A 575 -13.28 7.59 -36.01
N GLU A 576 -12.93 8.69 -36.69
CA GLU A 576 -13.13 10.08 -36.23
C GLU A 576 -14.37 10.76 -36.85
N MET A 577 -15.07 10.08 -37.77
CA MET A 577 -16.24 10.64 -38.47
C MET A 577 -17.48 10.66 -37.58
N ASP A 578 -18.36 11.63 -37.83
CA ASP A 578 -19.67 11.72 -37.17
C ASP A 578 -20.53 10.47 -37.43
N PHE A 579 -21.24 10.01 -36.40
CA PHE A 579 -21.99 8.75 -36.37
C PHE A 579 -22.95 8.60 -37.55
N ASN A 580 -23.63 9.67 -37.95
CA ASN A 580 -24.56 9.67 -39.08
C ASN A 580 -23.86 9.38 -40.42
N LYS A 581 -22.62 9.85 -40.61
CA LYS A 581 -21.84 9.62 -41.85
C LYS A 581 -21.25 8.21 -41.90
N GLN A 582 -20.90 7.66 -40.74
CA GLN A 582 -20.48 6.26 -40.62
C GLN A 582 -21.64 5.32 -41.02
N LEU A 583 -22.85 5.61 -40.54
CA LEU A 583 -24.06 4.84 -40.81
C LEU A 583 -24.47 4.90 -42.29
N GLU A 584 -24.36 6.06 -42.96
CA GLU A 584 -24.57 6.18 -44.41
C GLU A 584 -23.57 5.38 -45.24
N THR A 585 -22.31 5.32 -44.80
CA THR A 585 -21.26 4.57 -45.50
C THR A 585 -21.48 3.07 -45.39
N ILE A 586 -21.90 2.59 -44.22
CA ILE A 586 -22.22 1.19 -43.96
C ILE A 586 -23.50 0.78 -44.69
N ARG A 587 -24.54 1.62 -44.74
CA ARG A 587 -25.75 1.36 -45.55
C ARG A 587 -25.45 1.18 -47.04
N LYS A 588 -24.59 2.03 -47.61
CA LYS A 588 -24.13 1.86 -49.00
C LYS A 588 -23.38 0.55 -49.22
N MET A 589 -22.52 0.14 -48.27
CA MET A 589 -21.83 -1.15 -48.32
C MET A 589 -22.77 -2.35 -48.15
N THR A 590 -23.86 -2.16 -47.42
CA THR A 590 -24.91 -3.17 -47.20
C THR A 590 -25.72 -3.38 -48.49
N GLU A 591 -26.14 -2.30 -49.15
CA GLU A 591 -26.81 -2.35 -50.46
C GLU A 591 -25.94 -3.00 -51.55
N GLU A 592 -24.63 -2.69 -51.57
CA GLU A 592 -23.64 -3.34 -52.45
C GLU A 592 -23.50 -4.84 -52.17
N LYS A 593 -23.72 -5.29 -50.93
CA LYS A 593 -23.61 -6.71 -50.55
C LYS A 593 -24.88 -7.48 -50.84
N ILE A 594 -26.05 -6.86 -50.66
CA ILE A 594 -27.36 -7.43 -51.03
C ILE A 594 -27.41 -7.69 -52.53
N THR A 595 -26.95 -6.73 -53.34
CA THR A 595 -26.85 -6.90 -54.79
C THR A 595 -25.85 -7.98 -55.21
N GLN A 596 -24.86 -8.33 -54.39
CA GLN A 596 -23.97 -9.47 -54.65
C GLN A 596 -24.59 -10.82 -54.26
N LEU A 597 -25.44 -10.85 -53.24
CA LEU A 597 -26.13 -12.07 -52.77
C LEU A 597 -27.28 -12.47 -53.69
N ASP A 598 -28.00 -11.51 -54.28
CA ASP A 598 -29.07 -11.75 -55.27
C ASP A 598 -28.57 -12.27 -56.64
N VAL A 599 -27.25 -12.32 -56.86
CA VAL A 599 -26.63 -12.72 -58.14
C VAL A 599 -26.19 -14.21 -58.16
N LEU A 600 -26.39 -14.97 -57.08
CA LEU A 600 -26.17 -16.43 -57.11
C LEU A 600 -27.33 -17.15 -57.85
N PRO A 601 -27.03 -18.16 -58.69
CA PRO A 601 -27.88 -18.56 -59.80
C PRO A 601 -29.16 -19.26 -59.32
N LYS A 602 -30.32 -18.82 -59.86
CA LYS A 602 -31.57 -19.58 -59.84
C LYS A 602 -31.29 -21.01 -60.30
N GLU A 603 -31.71 -22.00 -59.52
CA GLU A 603 -31.65 -23.42 -59.88
C GLU A 603 -32.23 -23.62 -61.30
N PRO A 604 -31.58 -24.44 -62.16
CA PRO A 604 -32.09 -24.66 -63.50
C PRO A 604 -33.46 -25.34 -63.44
N GLU A 605 -34.47 -24.72 -64.06
CA GLU A 605 -35.80 -25.28 -64.23
C GLU A 605 -35.71 -26.70 -64.80
N VAL A 606 -36.14 -27.69 -64.02
CA VAL A 606 -36.32 -29.07 -64.48
C VAL A 606 -37.46 -29.04 -65.50
N THR A 607 -37.11 -29.24 -66.77
CA THR A 607 -38.10 -29.43 -67.83
C THR A 607 -38.90 -30.70 -67.55
N PRO A 608 -40.25 -30.66 -67.66
CA PRO A 608 -41.07 -31.84 -67.44
C PRO A 608 -40.84 -32.87 -68.56
N PRO A 609 -40.88 -34.19 -68.26
CA PRO A 609 -40.62 -35.22 -69.24
C PRO A 609 -41.71 -35.22 -70.32
N THR A 610 -41.29 -35.15 -71.58
CA THR A 610 -42.12 -35.45 -72.76
C THR A 610 -42.61 -36.91 -72.72
N GLU A 611 -43.89 -37.11 -73.08
CA GLU A 611 -44.61 -38.39 -73.17
C GLU A 611 -43.89 -39.50 -73.96
#